data_AF-A0A1Z9SRN9-F1
#
_entry.id   AF-A0A1Z9SRN9-F1
#
_cell.length_a   1.000
_cell.length_b   1.000
_cell.length_c   1.000
_cell.angle_alpha   90.00
_cell.angle_beta   90.00
_cell.angle_gamma   90.00
#
_symmetry.space_group_name_H-M   'P 1'
#
loop_
_entity.id
_entity.type
_entity.pdbx_description
1 polymer ?
#
loop_
_entity_poly.entity_id
_entity_poly.type
_entity_poly.pdbx_seq_one_letter_code
_entity_poly.pdbx_strand_id
1 'polypeptide(L)'
;MKPAPFKYHRVTTLEEATGLLATLENARLLAGGQSLMPMMNMRYVMVDHLIDLNEISDMSGIQIDGNHVRIGAMTRQRDIFASETLANKAPI
;
A
#
# COMPACT_ATOMS: atom_id res chain seq x y z
N MET A 1 8.95 21.21 -4.02
CA MET A 1 9.39 20.99 -2.63
C MET A 1 9.82 19.53 -2.48
N LYS A 2 10.78 19.20 -1.61
CA LYS A 2 11.36 17.84 -1.48
C LYS A 2 11.18 17.31 -0.05
N PRO A 3 10.99 15.99 0.14
CA PRO A 3 10.86 15.40 1.46
C PRO A 3 12.17 15.51 2.24
N ALA A 4 12.09 15.39 3.57
CA ALA A 4 13.29 15.15 4.38
C ALA A 4 13.94 13.81 3.98
N PRO A 5 15.25 13.61 4.22
CA PRO A 5 15.90 12.32 3.99
C PRO A 5 15.22 11.20 4.79
N PHE A 6 15.09 10.03 4.18
CA PHE A 6 14.55 8.82 4.80
C PHE A 6 15.29 7.60 4.26
N LYS A 7 15.26 6.49 4.99
CA LYS A 7 15.71 5.18 4.51
C LYS A 7 14.55 4.46 3.83
N TYR A 8 14.81 3.94 2.64
CA TYR A 8 13.82 3.23 1.85
C TYR A 8 14.10 1.72 1.91
N HIS A 9 13.06 0.95 2.23
CA HIS A 9 13.10 -0.51 2.31
C HIS A 9 12.12 -1.07 1.30
N ARG A 10 12.60 -1.86 0.34
CA ARG A 10 11.74 -2.53 -0.65
C ARG A 10 11.62 -3.99 -0.27
N VAL A 11 10.49 -4.33 0.33
CA VAL A 11 10.25 -5.67 0.88
C VAL A 11 9.44 -6.51 -0.09
N THR A 12 9.64 -7.82 -0.04
CA THR A 12 8.96 -8.77 -0.95
C THR A 12 7.96 -9.68 -0.24
N THR A 13 7.94 -9.64 1.09
CA THR A 13 7.05 -10.45 1.92
C THR A 13 6.37 -9.62 3.01
N LEU A 14 5.19 -10.08 3.45
CA LEU A 14 4.47 -9.46 4.56
C LEU A 14 5.22 -9.64 5.90
N GLU A 15 5.92 -10.76 6.07
CA GLU A 15 6.73 -11.02 7.25
C GLU A 15 7.88 -10.01 7.38
N GLU A 16 8.58 -9.73 6.28
CA GLU A 16 9.62 -8.69 6.25
C GLU A 16 9.04 -7.31 6.55
N ALA A 17 7.90 -6.95 5.93
CA ALA A 17 7.22 -5.68 6.16
C ALA A 17 6.85 -5.47 7.64
N THR A 18 6.23 -6.49 8.24
CA THR A 18 5.78 -6.46 9.64
C THR A 18 6.94 -6.51 10.62
N GLY A 19 8.00 -7.27 10.33
CA GLY A 19 9.23 -7.29 11.13
C GLY A 19 9.94 -5.93 11.14
N LEU A 20 10.07 -5.27 9.99
CA LEU A 20 10.61 -3.91 9.93
C LEU A 20 9.70 -2.92 10.66
N LEU A 21 8.39 -3.00 10.49
CA LEU A 21 7.45 -2.11 11.18
C LEU A 21 7.47 -2.27 12.71
N ALA A 22 7.74 -3.48 13.20
CA ALA A 22 7.84 -3.77 14.63
C ALA A 22 9.15 -3.29 15.27
N THR A 23 10.22 -3.13 14.48
CA THR A 23 11.57 -2.83 14.98
C THR A 23 12.04 -1.41 14.70
N LEU A 24 11.57 -0.80 13.62
CA LEU A 24 11.97 0.54 13.21
C LEU A 24 11.03 1.59 13.80
N GLU A 25 11.59 2.52 14.57
CA GLU A 25 10.86 3.70 15.01
C GLU A 25 10.55 4.63 13.84
N ASN A 26 9.43 5.35 13.93
CA ASN A 26 9.00 6.32 12.92
C ASN A 26 8.96 5.76 11.47
N ALA A 27 8.67 4.46 11.33
CA ALA A 27 8.44 3.83 10.05
C ALA A 27 7.01 4.10 9.55
N ARG A 28 6.87 4.21 8.22
CA ARG A 28 5.57 4.23 7.53
C ARG A 28 5.59 3.28 6.34
N LEU A 29 4.44 2.66 6.09
CA LEU A 29 4.23 1.81 4.94
C LEU A 29 3.92 2.67 3.70
N LEU A 30 4.55 2.34 2.57
CA LEU A 30 4.29 2.92 1.27
C LEU A 30 3.49 1.95 0.40
N ALA A 31 2.24 2.33 0.13
CA ALA A 31 1.39 1.69 -0.88
C ALA A 31 1.51 2.44 -2.22
N GLY A 32 0.42 3.04 -2.71
CA GLY A 32 0.42 3.83 -3.96
C GLY A 32 0.99 5.26 -3.85
N GLY A 33 1.37 5.70 -2.64
CA GLY A 33 2.04 6.98 -2.41
C GLY A 33 1.22 8.26 -2.60
N GLN A 34 -0.03 8.19 -3.07
CA GLN A 34 -0.84 9.36 -3.45
C GLN A 34 -1.27 10.28 -2.29
N SER A 35 -1.12 9.82 -1.04
CA SER A 35 -1.35 10.66 0.15
C SER A 35 -0.04 10.93 0.89
N LEU A 36 0.72 9.87 1.20
CA LEU A 36 1.93 9.97 2.00
C LEU A 36 3.04 10.79 1.31
N MET A 37 3.30 10.57 0.02
CA MET A 37 4.38 11.27 -0.67
C MET A 37 4.12 12.78 -0.79
N PRO A 38 2.91 13.26 -1.15
CA PRO A 38 2.59 14.68 -1.06
C PRO A 38 2.77 15.27 0.34
N MET A 39 2.31 14.58 1.39
CA MET A 39 2.49 15.04 2.77
C MET A 39 3.97 15.13 3.17
N MET A 40 4.80 14.20 2.72
CA MET A 40 6.26 14.23 2.94
C MET A 40 6.93 15.34 2.15
N ASN A 41 6.53 15.57 0.90
CA ASN A 41 7.05 16.65 0.06
C ASN A 41 6.79 18.03 0.67
N MET A 42 5.64 18.18 1.34
CA MET A 42 5.24 19.39 2.08
C MET A 42 5.73 19.43 3.52
N ARG A 43 6.43 18.37 3.97
CA ARG A 43 6.93 18.19 5.35
C ARG A 43 5.85 18.25 6.44
N TYR A 44 4.60 17.92 6.09
CA TYR A 44 3.55 17.67 7.09
C TYR A 44 3.78 16.35 7.82
N VAL A 45 4.43 15.40 7.15
CA VAL A 45 4.86 14.13 7.71
C VAL A 45 6.34 13.95 7.42
N MET A 46 7.13 13.66 8.45
CA MET A 46 8.55 13.34 8.33
C MET A 46 8.77 11.95 8.93
N VAL A 47 9.29 11.04 8.12
CA VAL A 47 9.53 9.64 8.49
C VAL A 47 11.01 9.35 8.36
N ASP A 48 11.53 8.49 9.22
CA ASP A 48 12.90 8.03 9.12
C ASP A 48 13.01 6.80 8.19
N HIS A 49 11.92 6.05 8.08
CA HIS A 49 11.85 4.81 7.33
C HIS A 49 10.57 4.72 6.50
N LEU A 50 10.74 4.37 5.23
CA LEU A 50 9.65 4.12 4.29
C LEU A 50 9.74 2.68 3.80
N ILE A 51 8.73 1.87 4.13
CA ILE A 51 8.67 0.44 3.82
C ILE A 51 7.70 0.24 2.65
N ASP A 52 8.22 -0.07 1.47
CA ASP A 52 7.44 -0.21 0.24
C ASP A 52 6.88 -1.61 0.06
N LEU A 53 5.55 -1.68 -0.08
CA LEU A 53 4.78 -2.91 -0.21
C LEU A 53 4.55 -3.35 -1.66
N ASN A 54 4.98 -2.56 -2.66
CA ASN A 54 4.62 -2.79 -4.07
C ASN A 54 5.16 -4.11 -4.66
N GLU A 55 6.18 -4.72 -4.05
CA GLU A 55 6.74 -6.00 -4.48
C GLU A 55 6.19 -7.21 -3.71
N ILE A 56 5.29 -7.00 -2.75
CA ILE A 56 4.69 -8.13 -2.02
C ILE A 56 3.61 -8.76 -2.90
N SER A 57 3.91 -9.96 -3.40
CA SER A 57 2.93 -10.80 -4.09
C SER A 57 1.71 -11.09 -3.19
N ASP A 58 0.56 -11.37 -3.80
CA ASP A 58 -0.71 -11.69 -3.12
C ASP A 58 -1.37 -10.59 -2.28
N MET A 59 -0.79 -9.38 -2.21
CA MET A 59 -1.42 -8.22 -1.57
C MET A 59 -2.33 -7.41 -2.50
N SER A 60 -2.36 -7.73 -3.80
CA SER A 60 -3.23 -7.11 -4.79
C SER A 60 -4.13 -8.15 -5.46
N GLY A 61 -5.20 -7.67 -6.11
CA GLY A 61 -6.18 -8.49 -6.80
C GLY A 61 -7.57 -8.41 -6.18
N ILE A 62 -8.53 -8.95 -6.91
CA ILE A 62 -9.94 -9.03 -6.54
C ILE A 62 -10.34 -10.49 -6.65
N GLN A 63 -10.86 -11.05 -5.57
CA GLN A 63 -11.38 -12.41 -5.51
C GLN A 63 -12.83 -12.37 -5.06
N ILE A 64 -13.66 -13.18 -5.69
CA ILE A 64 -15.09 -13.29 -5.40
C ILE A 64 -15.36 -14.74 -5.04
N ASP A 65 -15.80 -14.98 -3.80
CA ASP A 65 -16.13 -16.29 -3.28
C ASP A 65 -17.56 -16.27 -2.70
N GLY A 66 -18.50 -16.85 -3.44
CA GLY A 66 -19.92 -16.85 -3.10
C GLY A 66 -20.46 -15.44 -2.92
N ASN A 67 -20.71 -15.06 -1.66
CA ASN A 67 -21.23 -13.74 -1.27
C ASN A 67 -20.18 -12.79 -0.69
N HIS A 68 -18.91 -13.18 -0.72
CA HIS A 68 -17.80 -12.37 -0.24
C HIS A 68 -16.94 -11.89 -1.39
N VAL A 69 -16.51 -10.64 -1.28
CA VAL A 69 -15.49 -10.05 -2.14
C VAL A 69 -14.27 -9.77 -1.28
N ARG A 70 -13.12 -10.31 -1.67
CA ARG A 70 -11.82 -10.00 -1.08
C ARG A 70 -11.04 -9.12 -2.05
N ILE A 71 -10.72 -7.90 -1.63
CA ILE A 71 -9.87 -6.97 -2.38
C ILE A 71 -8.54 -6.88 -1.63
N GLY A 72 -7.44 -7.17 -2.32
CA GLY A 72 -6.10 -6.96 -1.78
C GLY A 72 -5.84 -5.48 -1.47
N ALA A 73 -5.17 -5.20 -0.35
CA ALA A 73 -4.89 -3.82 0.08
C ALA A 73 -4.05 -3.01 -0.92
N MET A 74 -3.27 -3.69 -1.77
CA MET A 74 -2.44 -3.10 -2.82
C MET A 74 -3.14 -3.09 -4.19
N THR A 75 -4.41 -3.48 -4.29
CA THR A 75 -5.18 -3.36 -5.53
C THR A 75 -5.32 -1.90 -5.94
N ARG A 76 -4.93 -1.58 -7.16
CA ARG A 76 -4.99 -0.20 -7.65
C ARG A 76 -6.42 0.19 -7.94
N GLN A 77 -6.75 1.46 -7.71
CA GLN A 77 -8.06 2.05 -8.02
C GLN A 77 -8.47 1.81 -9.47
N ARG A 78 -7.52 1.86 -10.42
CA ARG A 78 -7.77 1.55 -11.83
C ARG A 78 -8.27 0.12 -12.04
N ASP A 79 -7.71 -0.85 -11.32
CA ASP A 79 -8.06 -2.25 -11.49
C ASP A 79 -9.41 -2.57 -10.82
N ILE A 80 -9.76 -1.84 -9.74
CA ILE A 80 -11.11 -1.84 -9.15
C ILE A 80 -12.13 -1.31 -10.16
N PHE A 81 -11.89 -0.13 -10.72
CA PHE A 81 -12.79 0.52 -11.67
C PHE A 81 -13.01 -0.31 -12.94
N ALA A 82 -11.98 -1.02 -13.40
CA ALA A 82 -12.05 -1.86 -14.59
C ALA A 82 -12.73 -3.22 -14.37
N SER A 83 -13.03 -3.60 -13.12
CA SER A 83 -13.55 -4.94 -12.80
C SER A 83 -15.06 -5.01 -12.96
N GLU A 84 -15.53 -5.51 -14.11
CA GLU A 84 -16.96 -5.76 -14.36
C GLU A 84 -17.57 -6.74 -13.34
N THR A 85 -16.83 -7.78 -12.98
CA THR A 85 -17.29 -8.78 -12.00
C THR A 85 -17.50 -8.15 -10.62
N LEU A 86 -16.61 -7.23 -10.22
CA LEU A 86 -16.77 -6.48 -8.99
C LEU A 86 -17.96 -5.54 -9.07
N ALA A 87 -18.08 -4.76 -10.15
CA ALA A 87 -19.20 -3.83 -10.36
C ALA A 87 -20.57 -4.54 -10.27
N ASN A 88 -20.67 -5.76 -10.80
CA ASN A 88 -21.89 -6.56 -10.74
C ASN A 88 -22.18 -7.14 -9.34
N LYS A 89 -21.14 -7.49 -8.57
CA LYS A 89 -21.31 -8.17 -7.28
C LYS A 89 -21.37 -7.22 -6.08
N ALA A 90 -20.59 -6.13 -6.12
CA ALA A 90 -20.47 -5.11 -5.09
C ALA A 90 -20.13 -3.76 -5.75
N PRO A 91 -21.12 -2.95 -6.13
CA PRO A 91 -20.90 -1.68 -6.81
C PRO A 91 -20.26 -0.66 -5.85
N ILE A 92 -19.02 -0.27 -6.16
CA ILE A 92 -18.19 0.70 -5.43
C ILE A 92 -17.39 1.58 -6.39
#